data_AF-A0A0P9FF93-F1
#
_entry.id   AF-A0A0P9FF93-F1
#
_cell.length_a   1.000
_cell.length_b   1.000
_cell.length_c   1.000
_cell.angle_alpha   90.00
_cell.angle_beta   90.00
_cell.angle_gamma   90.00
#
_symmetry.space_group_name_H-M   'P 1'
#
loop_
_entity.id
_entity.type
_entity.pdbx_description
1 polymer ?
#
loop_
_entity_poly.entity_id
_entity_poly.type
_entity_poly.pdbx_seq_one_letter_code
_entity_poly.pdbx_strand_id
1 'polypeptide(L)'
;MEDCVPVDDRVSQAEWRSRVRAAVQPGPPVPRDDLLLVRDDAGQLMRRFDPPPGAVPRLGAVLVLLYPDGNDLRFPLTVRSDKLPSHRGEVSLPGGAIDPEDAGVEDAALRECYEELGVDPVDIQVWGILSSFYIQPS
;
A
#
# COMPACT_ATOMS: atom_id res chain seq x y z
N MET A 1 3.04 -49.71 5.47
CA MET A 1 3.93 -48.52 5.48
C MET A 1 3.13 -47.47 4.74
N GLU A 2 2.23 -46.81 5.46
CA GLU A 2 1.33 -45.81 4.87
C GLU A 2 2.14 -44.55 4.66
N ASP A 3 2.32 -44.17 3.39
CA ASP A 3 2.90 -42.90 3.01
C ASP A 3 2.02 -41.78 3.56
N CYS A 4 2.50 -41.10 4.59
CA CYS A 4 1.93 -39.86 5.08
C CYS A 4 2.24 -38.77 4.04
N VAL A 5 1.37 -38.64 3.04
CA VAL A 5 1.39 -37.51 2.12
C VAL A 5 1.11 -36.26 2.98
N PRO A 6 2.03 -35.27 3.04
CA PRO A 6 1.76 -34.06 3.78
C PRO A 6 0.54 -33.39 3.16
N VAL A 7 -0.52 -33.24 3.96
CA VAL A 7 -1.68 -32.44 3.57
C VAL A 7 -1.16 -31.01 3.43
N ASP A 8 -1.22 -30.48 2.21
CA ASP A 8 -0.85 -29.10 1.96
C ASP A 8 -1.94 -28.20 2.55
N ASP A 9 -1.81 -27.87 3.84
CA ASP A 9 -2.71 -26.98 4.59
C ASP A 9 -2.66 -25.51 4.11
N ARG A 10 -2.20 -25.28 2.87
CA ARG A 10 -2.08 -23.96 2.26
C ARG A 10 -3.44 -23.41 1.85
N VAL A 11 -3.71 -22.17 2.27
CA VAL A 11 -4.89 -21.42 1.80
C VAL A 11 -4.79 -21.25 0.28
N SER A 12 -5.82 -21.72 -0.44
CA SER A 12 -5.85 -21.63 -1.90
C SER A 12 -5.95 -20.18 -2.39
N GLN A 13 -5.50 -19.91 -3.62
CA GLN A 13 -5.70 -18.58 -4.24
C GLN A 13 -7.18 -18.17 -4.29
N ALA A 14 -8.08 -19.10 -4.58
CA ALA A 14 -9.52 -18.81 -4.63
C ALA A 14 -10.05 -18.36 -3.26
N GLU A 15 -9.56 -18.99 -2.19
CA GLU A 15 -9.92 -18.63 -0.83
C GLU A 15 -9.36 -17.26 -0.45
N TRP A 16 -8.09 -16.97 -0.76
CA TRP A 16 -7.52 -15.63 -0.56
C TRP A 16 -8.30 -14.53 -1.28
N ARG A 17 -8.67 -14.77 -2.55
CA ARG A 17 -9.50 -13.82 -3.32
C ARG A 17 -10.85 -13.59 -2.67
N SER A 18 -11.46 -14.62 -2.11
CA SER A 18 -12.74 -14.49 -1.37
C SER A 18 -12.57 -13.67 -0.09
N ARG A 19 -11.53 -13.96 0.70
CA ARG A 19 -11.20 -13.22 1.92
C ARG A 19 -10.92 -11.74 1.65
N VAL A 20 -10.07 -11.43 0.66
CA VAL A 20 -9.77 -10.04 0.27
C VAL A 20 -11.02 -9.33 -0.23
N ARG A 21 -11.82 -9.98 -1.10
CA ARG A 21 -13.08 -9.39 -1.59
C ARG A 21 -14.06 -9.04 -0.46
N ALA A 22 -14.14 -9.89 0.56
CA ALA A 22 -14.97 -9.63 1.74
C ALA A 22 -14.41 -8.48 2.58
N ALA A 23 -13.08 -8.40 2.74
CA ALA A 23 -12.42 -7.36 3.53
C ALA A 23 -12.45 -5.97 2.87
N VAL A 24 -12.44 -5.90 1.54
CA VAL A 24 -12.43 -4.64 0.77
C VAL A 24 -13.86 -4.10 0.53
N GLN A 25 -14.90 -4.74 1.08
CA GLN A 25 -16.25 -4.17 1.04
C GLN A 25 -16.27 -2.82 1.76
N PRO A 26 -16.74 -1.74 1.13
CA PRO A 26 -16.73 -0.42 1.74
C PRO A 26 -17.64 -0.41 2.97
N GLY A 27 -17.01 -0.30 4.14
CA GLY A 27 -17.69 -0.03 5.40
C GLY A 27 -17.89 1.48 5.61
N PRO A 28 -18.59 1.89 6.68
CA PRO A 28 -18.56 3.27 7.12
C PRO A 28 -17.10 3.70 7.37
N PRO A 29 -16.74 4.96 7.04
CA PRO A 29 -15.40 5.44 7.29
C PRO A 29 -15.07 5.31 8.77
N VAL A 30 -13.89 4.76 9.07
CA VAL A 30 -13.37 4.72 10.43
C VAL A 30 -13.13 6.17 10.88
N PRO A 31 -13.74 6.63 11.99
CA PRO A 31 -13.48 7.97 12.51
C PRO A 31 -11.98 8.21 12.69
N ARG A 32 -11.51 9.42 12.36
CA ARG A 32 -10.07 9.76 12.49
C ARG A 32 -9.54 9.49 13.90
N ASP A 33 -10.39 9.61 14.91
CA ASP A 33 -10.00 9.37 16.29
C ASP A 33 -9.76 7.89 16.64
N ASP A 34 -10.35 6.99 15.88
CA ASP A 34 -10.22 5.54 16.07
C ASP A 34 -9.04 4.95 15.29
N LEU A 35 -8.37 5.77 14.47
CA LEU A 35 -7.16 5.36 13.76
C LEU A 35 -5.99 5.27 14.75
N LEU A 36 -5.14 4.25 14.59
CA LEU A 36 -3.90 4.04 15.35
C LEU A 36 -2.82 5.07 14.94
N LEU A 37 -3.09 6.34 15.20
CA LEU A 37 -2.25 7.47 14.83
C LEU A 37 -1.45 7.98 16.03
N VAL A 38 -0.26 8.48 15.75
CA VAL A 38 0.60 9.09 16.76
C VAL A 38 -0.05 10.37 17.28
N ARG A 39 -0.22 10.44 18.59
CA ARG A 39 -0.75 11.58 19.34
C ARG A 39 0.33 12.14 20.27
N ASP A 40 0.28 13.44 20.51
CA ASP A 40 1.10 14.08 21.53
C ASP A 40 0.55 13.81 22.94
N ASP A 41 1.22 14.36 23.95
CA ASP A 41 0.83 14.25 25.37
C ASP A 41 -0.52 14.92 25.69
N ALA A 42 -0.98 15.85 24.84
CA ALA A 42 -2.30 16.45 24.91
C ALA A 42 -3.39 15.64 24.17
N GLY A 43 -3.03 14.49 23.57
CA GLY A 43 -3.93 13.63 22.81
C GLY A 43 -4.22 14.13 21.38
N GLN A 44 -3.55 15.20 20.95
CA GLN A 44 -3.74 15.80 19.64
C GLN A 44 -2.94 15.02 18.59
N LEU A 45 -3.54 14.84 17.41
CA LEU A 45 -2.88 14.19 16.27
C LEU A 45 -1.61 14.94 15.87
N MET A 46 -0.48 14.23 15.86
CA MET A 46 0.81 14.83 15.49
C MET A 46 0.97 15.03 13.98
N ARG A 47 0.23 14.28 13.14
CA ARG A 47 0.23 14.45 11.68
C ARG A 47 -0.98 15.26 11.21
N ARG A 48 -0.72 16.16 10.27
CA ARG A 48 -1.74 16.83 9.46
C ARG A 48 -1.97 16.02 8.18
N PHE A 49 -3.20 15.56 7.98
CA PHE A 49 -3.60 14.81 6.78
C PHE A 49 -4.16 15.71 5.67
N ASP A 50 -4.36 16.98 5.97
CA ASP A 50 -4.85 17.98 5.03
C ASP A 50 -3.70 18.95 4.70
N PRO A 51 -3.55 19.36 3.42
CA PRO A 51 -2.51 20.30 3.03
C PRO A 51 -2.76 21.67 3.69
N PRO A 52 -1.70 22.43 4.04
CA PRO A 52 -1.89 23.78 4.55
C PRO A 52 -2.55 24.68 3.49
N PRO A 53 -3.30 25.72 3.90
CA PRO A 53 -3.95 26.63 2.96
C PRO A 53 -2.97 27.20 1.92
N GLY A 54 -3.32 27.09 0.64
CA GLY A 54 -2.49 27.58 -0.48
C GLY A 54 -1.38 26.63 -0.94
N ALA A 55 -1.18 25.48 -0.28
CA ALA A 55 -0.25 24.47 -0.78
C ALA A 55 -0.83 23.72 -1.98
N VAL A 56 0.03 23.50 -2.98
CA VAL A 56 -0.25 22.63 -4.13
C VAL A 56 0.62 21.38 -3.96
N PRO A 57 0.10 20.32 -3.33
CA PRO A 57 0.87 19.10 -3.13
C PRO A 57 1.16 18.42 -4.47
N ARG A 58 2.36 17.84 -4.60
CA ARG A 58 2.65 16.90 -5.68
C ARG A 58 1.83 15.64 -5.44
N LEU A 59 1.08 15.22 -6.46
CA LEU A 59 0.32 13.97 -6.39
C LEU A 59 1.27 12.78 -6.51
N GLY A 60 1.02 11.77 -5.69
CA GLY A 60 1.72 10.49 -5.74
C GLY A 60 0.75 9.36 -5.49
N ALA A 61 1.17 8.17 -5.90
CA ALA A 61 0.41 6.95 -5.73
C ALA A 61 1.34 5.85 -5.21
N VAL A 62 0.81 5.01 -4.31
CA VAL A 62 1.53 3.87 -3.74
C VAL A 62 0.66 2.62 -3.83
N LEU A 63 1.29 1.47 -4.00
CA LEU A 63 0.60 0.18 -4.10
C LEU A 63 0.80 -0.64 -2.83
N VAL A 64 -0.30 -1.05 -2.19
CA VAL A 64 -0.29 -2.14 -1.20
C VAL A 64 -0.43 -3.45 -1.96
N LEU A 65 0.69 -3.98 -2.48
CA LEU A 65 0.70 -5.21 -3.26
C LEU A 65 0.59 -6.43 -2.34
N LEU A 66 -0.59 -7.04 -2.29
CA LEU A 66 -0.85 -8.22 -1.46
C LEU A 66 -0.55 -9.51 -2.23
N TYR A 67 0.25 -10.40 -1.65
CA TYR A 67 0.53 -11.72 -2.20
C TYR A 67 0.52 -12.80 -1.11
N PRO A 68 0.04 -14.01 -1.42
CA PRO A 68 0.05 -15.11 -0.46
C PRO A 68 1.46 -15.65 -0.25
N ASP A 69 1.81 -15.95 1.00
CA ASP A 69 3.00 -16.71 1.37
C ASP A 69 2.62 -17.75 2.44
N GLY A 70 2.50 -19.01 2.01
CA GLY A 70 1.94 -20.07 2.84
C GLY A 70 0.50 -19.77 3.27
N ASN A 71 0.28 -19.65 4.58
CA ASN A 71 -1.01 -19.35 5.19
C ASN A 71 -1.19 -17.87 5.58
N ASP A 72 -0.24 -17.02 5.18
CA ASP A 72 -0.25 -15.59 5.44
C ASP A 72 -0.41 -14.78 4.15
N LEU A 73 -0.80 -13.52 4.33
CA LEU A 73 -0.79 -12.51 3.28
C LEU A 73 0.33 -11.51 3.59
N ARG A 74 1.19 -11.27 2.62
CA ARG A 74 2.31 -10.33 2.73
C ARG A 74 2.19 -9.21 1.72
N PHE A 75 2.96 -8.15 1.96
CA PHE A 75 3.19 -7.10 0.99
C PHE A 75 4.65 -6.66 1.05
N PRO A 76 5.24 -6.23 -0.08
CA PRO A 76 6.62 -5.79 -0.11
C PRO A 76 6.74 -4.38 0.49
N LEU A 77 7.89 -4.15 1.10
CA LEU A 77 8.36 -2.82 1.50
C LEU A 77 9.70 -2.59 0.83
N THR A 78 9.90 -1.40 0.29
CA THR A 78 11.15 -0.98 -0.35
C THR A 78 11.94 -0.11 0.62
N VAL A 79 13.27 -0.17 0.53
CA VAL A 79 14.17 0.76 1.21
C VAL A 79 14.76 1.66 0.14
N ARG A 80 14.51 2.97 0.22
CA ARG A 80 15.01 3.89 -0.80
C ARG A 80 16.55 3.91 -0.79
N SER A 81 17.11 3.77 -2.00
CA SER A 81 18.55 3.76 -2.25
C SER A 81 19.26 4.98 -1.67
N ASP A 82 20.45 4.75 -1.08
CA ASP A 82 21.32 5.77 -0.47
C ASP A 82 21.83 6.86 -1.44
N LYS A 83 21.48 6.76 -2.72
CA LYS A 83 21.97 7.65 -3.80
C LYS A 83 21.02 8.79 -4.15
N LEU A 84 19.81 8.86 -3.56
CA LEU A 84 18.89 9.99 -3.76
C LEU A 84 19.18 11.16 -2.80
N PRO A 85 18.91 12.43 -3.21
CA PRO A 85 19.17 13.62 -2.39
C PRO A 85 18.34 13.71 -1.09
N SER A 86 17.23 12.98 -0.98
CA SER A 86 16.33 12.95 0.20
C SER A 86 15.84 11.51 0.51
N HIS A 87 15.40 11.28 1.75
CA HIS A 87 14.78 10.01 2.23
C HIS A 87 15.66 8.75 2.20
N ARG A 88 16.97 8.88 2.52
CA ARG A 88 17.87 7.72 2.59
C ARG A 88 17.46 6.76 3.71
N GLY A 89 17.33 5.47 3.39
CA GLY A 89 17.02 4.43 4.35
C GLY A 89 15.58 4.38 4.83
N GLU A 90 14.69 5.22 4.27
CA GLU A 90 13.27 5.16 4.61
C GLU A 90 12.62 3.92 4.00
N VAL A 91 11.73 3.31 4.79
CA VAL A 91 10.91 2.17 4.37
C VAL A 91 9.62 2.71 3.76
N SER A 92 9.33 2.30 2.54
CA SER A 92 8.16 2.75 1.77
C SER A 92 7.40 1.58 1.16
N LEU A 93 6.13 1.83 0.84
CA LEU A 93 5.43 1.02 -0.14
C LEU A 93 5.98 1.35 -1.55
N PRO A 94 5.89 0.42 -2.51
CA PRO A 94 6.19 0.72 -3.90
C PRO A 94 5.31 1.85 -4.40
N GLY A 95 5.89 2.82 -5.09
CA GLY A 95 5.16 3.97 -5.57
C GLY A 95 5.98 5.24 -5.68
N GLY A 96 5.36 6.24 -6.27
CA GLY A 96 6.05 7.45 -6.65
C GLY A 96 5.10 8.56 -7.05
N ALA A 97 5.63 9.49 -7.83
CA ALA A 97 4.83 10.59 -8.33
C ALA A 97 3.93 10.13 -9.47
N ILE A 98 2.81 10.83 -9.64
CA ILE A 98 2.01 10.69 -10.86
C ILE A 98 2.68 11.52 -11.95
N ASP A 99 2.97 10.88 -13.08
CA ASP A 99 3.53 11.49 -14.27
C ASP A 99 2.43 11.96 -15.23
N PRO A 100 2.70 12.93 -16.12
CA PRO A 100 1.70 13.45 -17.06
C PRO A 100 1.10 12.40 -18.00
N GLU A 101 1.84 11.32 -18.26
CA GLU A 101 1.45 10.22 -19.12
C GLU A 101 0.57 9.18 -18.42
N ASP A 102 0.55 9.17 -17.07
CA ASP A 102 -0.24 8.22 -16.30
C ASP A 102 -1.75 8.52 -16.43
N ALA A 103 -2.56 7.49 -16.68
CA ALA A 103 -4.01 7.62 -16.78
C ALA A 103 -4.70 7.94 -15.43
N GLY A 104 -3.95 7.89 -14.33
CA GLY A 104 -4.41 8.23 -12.98
C GLY A 104 -3.56 7.58 -11.88
N VAL A 105 -4.08 7.60 -10.65
CA VAL A 105 -3.38 7.05 -9.46
C VAL A 105 -3.09 5.56 -9.57
N GLU A 106 -3.99 4.78 -10.19
CA GLU A 106 -3.82 3.34 -10.35
C GLU A 106 -2.68 3.02 -11.31
N ASP A 107 -2.67 3.69 -12.47
CA ASP A 107 -1.66 3.53 -13.51
C ASP A 107 -0.27 3.92 -13.00
N ALA A 108 -0.17 5.05 -12.31
CA ALA A 108 1.06 5.49 -11.66
C ALA A 108 1.58 4.46 -10.65
N ALA A 109 0.72 3.92 -9.78
CA ALA A 109 1.12 2.94 -8.79
C ALA A 109 1.58 1.60 -9.41
N LEU A 110 0.94 1.17 -10.51
CA LEU A 110 1.32 -0.04 -11.25
C LEU A 110 2.64 0.15 -11.99
N ARG A 111 2.83 1.29 -12.67
CA ARG A 111 4.09 1.66 -13.34
C ARG A 111 5.24 1.66 -12.35
N GLU A 112 5.11 2.37 -11.23
CA GLU A 112 6.15 2.44 -10.19
C GLU A 112 6.44 1.05 -9.59
N CYS A 113 5.42 0.23 -9.34
CA CYS A 113 5.61 -1.15 -8.87
C CYS A 113 6.43 -2.00 -9.88
N TYR A 114 6.15 -1.85 -11.18
CA TYR A 114 6.92 -2.51 -12.22
C TYR A 114 8.38 -2.00 -12.26
N GLU A 115 8.60 -0.69 -12.18
CA GLU A 115 9.93 -0.10 -12.19
C GLU A 115 10.79 -0.49 -10.97
N GLU A 116 10.19 -0.51 -9.78
CA GLU A 116 10.90 -0.79 -8.53
C GLU A 116 11.07 -2.29 -8.24
N LEU A 117 10.06 -3.11 -8.55
CA LEU A 117 10.02 -4.53 -8.18
C LEU A 117 10.02 -5.49 -9.37
N GLY A 118 9.76 -5.02 -10.59
CA GLY A 118 9.67 -5.85 -11.79
C GLY A 118 8.41 -6.70 -11.87
N VAL A 119 7.37 -6.39 -11.09
CA VAL A 119 6.09 -7.12 -11.13
C VAL A 119 5.26 -6.60 -12.29
N ASP A 120 4.91 -7.48 -13.23
CA ASP A 120 4.13 -7.11 -14.40
C ASP A 120 2.70 -6.68 -13.98
N PRO A 121 2.22 -5.49 -14.41
CA PRO A 121 0.86 -5.05 -14.13
C PRO A 121 -0.22 -6.06 -14.55
N VAL A 122 0.02 -6.93 -15.55
CA VAL A 122 -0.95 -7.96 -15.97
C VAL A 122 -1.20 -9.03 -14.91
N ASP A 123 -0.25 -9.22 -13.98
CA ASP A 123 -0.36 -10.18 -12.88
C ASP A 123 -1.05 -9.58 -11.65
N ILE A 124 -1.35 -8.28 -11.68
CA ILE A 124 -1.93 -7.54 -10.56
C ILE A 124 -3.43 -7.36 -10.78
N GLN A 125 -4.23 -7.80 -9.81
CA GLN A 125 -5.64 -7.45 -9.74
C GLN A 125 -5.86 -6.31 -8.74
N VAL A 126 -6.28 -5.14 -9.22
CA VAL A 126 -6.66 -4.02 -8.36
C VAL A 126 -8.05 -4.24 -7.76
N TRP A 127 -8.16 -4.10 -6.43
CA TRP A 127 -9.40 -4.32 -5.68
C TRP A 127 -10.12 -3.03 -5.31
N GLY A 128 -9.43 -1.89 -5.33
CA GLY A 128 -9.98 -0.59 -4.99
C GLY A 128 -8.89 0.41 -4.61
N ILE A 129 -9.32 1.62 -4.27
CA ILE A 129 -8.46 2.74 -3.88
C ILE A 129 -8.81 3.13 -2.45
N LEU A 130 -7.80 3.36 -1.62
CA LEU A 130 -7.95 3.83 -0.25
C LEU A 130 -8.07 5.36 -0.19
N SER A 131 -8.53 5.88 0.96
CA SER A 131 -8.60 7.33 1.17
C SER A 131 -7.23 8.00 1.01
N SER A 132 -7.18 9.07 0.22
CA SER A 132 -5.97 9.87 0.08
C SER A 132 -5.69 10.67 1.34
N PHE A 133 -4.41 11.01 1.56
CA PHE A 133 -3.99 11.88 2.64
C PHE A 133 -2.74 12.68 2.25
N TYR A 134 -2.54 13.81 2.91
CA TYR A 134 -1.37 14.67 2.72
C TYR A 134 -0.17 14.15 3.54
N ILE A 135 0.99 14.10 2.90
CA ILE A 135 2.28 13.84 3.54
C ILE A 135 3.03 15.17 3.60
N GLN A 136 3.42 15.58 4.80
CA GLN A 136 4.25 16.77 4.97
C GLN A 136 5.65 16.53 4.38
N PRO A 137 6.22 17.50 3.63
CA PRO A 137 7.62 17.45 3.24
C PRO A 137 8.50 17.26 4.48
N SER A 138 9.48 16.35 4.37
CA SER A 138 10.48 16.12 5.42
C SER A 138 11.54 17.23 5.45
#